data_AF-A0A932HW34-F1
#
_entry.id   AF-A0A932HW34-F1
#
_cell.length_a   1.000
_cell.length_b   1.000
_cell.length_c   1.000
_cell.angle_alpha   90.00
_cell.angle_beta   90.00
_cell.angle_gamma   90.00
#
_symmetry.space_group_name_H-M   'P 1'
#
loop_
_entity.id
_entity.type
_entity.pdbx_description
1 polymer ?
#
loop_
_entity_poly.entity_id
_entity_poly.type
_entity_poly.pdbx_seq_one_letter_code
_entity_poly.pdbx_strand_id
1 'polypeptide(L)'
;MKGRRAFPRSLCAFFALALAGTLFFPPPAPAAQTPAPPQAFLDTTLAAPAGQVIPVPSGGDLQAALNSAQPGDAIELQAGATFTGNFTLPNKAGSGWIHI
;
A
#
# COMPACT_ATOMS: atom_id res chain seq x y z
N MET A 1 -41.03 79.29 53.31
CA MET A 1 -41.52 80.01 52.11
C MET A 1 -40.45 79.94 51.02
N LYS A 2 -40.82 79.63 49.76
CA LYS A 2 -40.00 79.69 48.51
C LYS A 2 -38.75 78.76 48.48
N GLY A 3 -38.53 77.80 47.59
CA GLY A 3 -39.04 77.52 46.24
C GLY A 3 -38.11 78.07 45.16
N ARG A 4 -37.29 77.20 44.51
CA ARG A 4 -37.20 77.01 43.03
C ARG A 4 -35.86 76.44 42.50
N ARG A 5 -35.99 75.50 41.53
CA ARG A 5 -35.20 75.27 40.29
C ARG A 5 -33.78 74.65 40.45
N ALA A 6 -33.21 73.78 39.62
CA ALA A 6 -33.58 73.04 38.40
C ALA A 6 -32.52 71.91 38.13
N PHE A 7 -32.90 70.85 37.40
CA PHE A 7 -32.11 69.74 36.79
C PHE A 7 -31.02 70.24 35.77
N PRO A 8 -30.16 69.41 35.07
CA PRO A 8 -29.93 67.94 35.05
C PRO A 8 -28.47 67.39 34.77
N ARG A 9 -28.34 66.03 34.81
CA ARG A 9 -27.67 65.08 33.85
C ARG A 9 -26.13 64.85 33.79
N SER A 10 -25.82 63.56 33.57
CA SER A 10 -24.58 62.90 33.05
C SER A 10 -23.55 62.46 34.10
N LEU A 11 -22.94 61.27 34.07
CA LEU A 11 -23.05 60.05 33.25
C LEU A 11 -22.16 58.96 33.94
N CYS A 12 -22.49 57.68 33.73
CA CYS A 12 -21.80 56.42 34.08
C CYS A 12 -20.25 56.46 34.24
N ALA A 13 -19.55 55.57 34.97
CA ALA A 13 -19.37 54.14 34.63
C ALA A 13 -18.17 53.48 35.37
N PHE A 14 -18.36 52.23 35.85
CA PHE A 14 -17.45 51.04 35.77
C PHE A 14 -16.01 51.09 36.39
N PHE A 15 -15.35 50.02 36.86
CA PHE A 15 -15.30 48.61 36.44
C PHE A 15 -14.58 47.77 37.53
N ALA A 16 -14.94 46.49 37.66
CA ALA A 16 -14.51 45.57 38.71
C ALA A 16 -13.25 44.74 38.37
N LEU A 17 -12.62 44.24 39.44
CA LEU A 17 -11.39 43.46 39.61
C LEU A 17 -11.52 41.97 39.15
N ALA A 18 -10.51 41.39 38.48
CA ALA A 18 -10.24 39.94 38.52
C ALA A 18 -8.83 39.57 38.04
N LEU A 19 -8.15 38.73 38.83
CA LEU A 19 -6.76 38.25 38.72
C LEU A 19 -6.64 37.14 37.66
N ALA A 20 -5.82 37.33 36.62
CA ALA A 20 -5.64 36.39 35.52
C ALA A 20 -4.52 35.37 35.81
N GLY A 21 -4.87 34.19 36.32
CA GLY A 21 -4.00 33.01 36.32
C GLY A 21 -4.28 32.16 35.08
N THR A 22 -3.41 32.19 34.08
CA THR A 22 -3.56 31.41 32.85
C THR A 22 -3.17 29.94 33.09
N LEU A 23 -4.16 29.04 33.05
CA LEU A 23 -3.90 27.59 32.98
C LEU A 23 -3.36 27.27 31.58
N PHE A 24 -2.08 26.89 31.48
CA PHE A 24 -1.52 26.33 30.26
C PHE A 24 -2.02 24.89 30.09
N PHE A 25 -3.00 24.69 29.21
CA PHE A 25 -3.48 23.36 28.84
C PHE A 25 -2.63 22.86 27.66
N PRO A 26 -1.79 21.82 27.82
CA PRO A 26 -1.03 21.28 26.70
C PRO A 26 -2.01 20.71 25.65
N PRO A 27 -1.73 20.88 24.35
CA PRO A 27 -2.56 20.27 23.32
C PRO A 27 -2.57 18.74 23.48
N PRO A 28 -3.71 18.06 23.24
CA PRO A 28 -3.75 16.62 23.28
C PRO A 28 -2.73 16.06 22.29
N ALA A 29 -1.93 15.08 22.72
CA ALA A 29 -1.01 14.39 21.83
C ALA A 29 -1.79 13.76 20.67
N PRO A 30 -1.25 13.75 19.44
CA PRO A 30 -1.88 13.03 18.33
C PRO A 30 -2.04 11.56 18.73
N ALA A 31 -3.24 11.01 18.54
CA ALA A 31 -3.51 9.61 18.78
C ALA A 31 -2.52 8.75 17.98
N ALA A 32 -1.92 7.75 18.62
CA ALA A 32 -1.03 6.80 17.96
C ALA A 32 -1.80 6.10 16.83
N GLN A 33 -1.42 6.35 15.57
CA GLN A 33 -2.02 5.70 14.42
C GLN A 33 -1.42 4.30 14.30
N THR A 34 -2.17 3.27 14.70
CA THR A 34 -1.80 1.88 14.41
C THR A 34 -1.98 1.60 12.91
N PRO A 35 -1.13 0.78 12.28
CA PRO A 35 -1.29 0.40 10.89
C PRO A 35 -2.70 -0.13 10.60
N ALA A 36 -3.27 0.28 9.46
CA ALA A 36 -4.55 -0.25 9.02
C ALA A 36 -4.41 -1.74 8.65
N PRO A 37 -5.44 -2.57 8.92
CA PRO A 37 -5.44 -3.98 8.55
C PRO A 37 -5.46 -4.16 7.02
N PRO A 38 -5.10 -5.35 6.50
CA PRO A 38 -5.16 -5.66 5.08
C PRO A 38 -6.55 -5.37 4.50
N GLN A 39 -6.58 -4.67 3.37
CA GLN A 39 -7.83 -4.28 2.70
C GLN A 39 -8.31 -5.31 1.68
N ALA A 40 -7.46 -6.27 1.30
CA ALA A 40 -7.77 -7.32 0.34
C ALA A 40 -6.96 -8.58 0.63
N PHE A 41 -7.53 -9.73 0.26
CA PHE A 41 -6.84 -11.02 0.22
C PHE A 41 -6.69 -11.45 -1.24
N LEU A 42 -5.48 -11.88 -1.60
CA LEU A 42 -5.18 -12.41 -2.92
C LEU A 42 -5.26 -13.93 -2.88
N ASP A 43 -5.85 -14.52 -3.92
CA ASP A 43 -5.68 -15.94 -4.18
C ASP A 43 -4.26 -16.18 -4.70
N THR A 44 -3.49 -16.95 -3.94
CA THR A 44 -2.11 -17.31 -4.27
C THR A 44 -1.98 -18.79 -4.60
N THR A 45 -3.11 -19.47 -4.86
CA THR A 45 -3.12 -20.86 -5.30
C THR A 45 -2.28 -20.99 -6.57
N LEU A 46 -1.31 -21.90 -6.54
CA LEU A 46 -0.46 -22.15 -7.68
C LEU A 46 -1.28 -22.71 -8.84
N ALA A 47 -1.21 -22.05 -10.00
CA ALA A 47 -1.77 -22.57 -11.23
C ALA A 47 -0.87 -23.70 -11.74
N ALA A 48 -1.25 -24.96 -11.49
CA ALA A 48 -0.48 -26.10 -11.97
C ALA A 48 -0.40 -26.10 -13.51
N PRO A 49 0.74 -26.50 -14.09
CA PRO A 49 0.84 -26.76 -15.52
C PRO A 49 -0.20 -27.80 -15.94
N ALA A 50 -1.01 -27.48 -16.96
CA ALA A 50 -1.99 -28.40 -17.52
C ALA A 50 -1.45 -29.15 -18.76
N GLY A 51 -0.29 -28.71 -19.26
CA GLY A 51 0.36 -29.21 -20.46
C GLY A 51 1.40 -30.30 -20.18
N GLN A 52 2.35 -30.42 -21.10
CA GLN A 52 3.42 -31.40 -21.03
C GLN A 52 4.54 -30.97 -20.08
N VAL A 53 5.22 -31.96 -19.51
CA VAL A 53 6.47 -31.78 -18.79
C VAL A 53 7.63 -32.08 -19.74
N ILE A 54 8.52 -31.12 -19.95
CA ILE A 54 9.67 -31.18 -20.86
C ILE A 54 10.95 -31.21 -20.01
N PRO A 55 11.55 -32.38 -19.74
CA PRO A 55 12.75 -32.47 -18.92
C PRO A 55 13.99 -32.00 -19.71
N VAL A 56 14.80 -31.14 -19.09
CA VAL A 56 16.08 -30.67 -19.62
C VAL A 56 17.20 -31.11 -18.68
N PRO A 57 17.96 -32.17 -19.04
CA PRO A 57 19.08 -32.64 -18.23
C PRO A 57 20.22 -31.61 -18.20
N SER A 58 21.20 -31.80 -17.31
CA SER A 58 22.43 -30.99 -17.32
C SER A 58 23.15 -31.09 -18.67
N GLY A 59 23.52 -29.95 -19.24
CA GLY A 59 24.07 -29.87 -20.59
C GLY A 59 23.05 -30.06 -21.71
N GLY A 60 21.76 -30.18 -21.38
CA GLY A 60 20.66 -30.21 -22.34
C GLY A 60 20.39 -28.85 -22.99
N ASP A 61 19.58 -28.88 -24.05
CA ASP A 61 19.26 -27.68 -24.83
C ASP A 61 17.98 -27.00 -24.32
N LEU A 62 18.15 -26.00 -23.46
CA LEU A 62 17.05 -25.16 -22.96
C LEU A 62 16.39 -24.35 -24.08
N GLN A 63 17.12 -23.94 -25.11
CA GLN A 63 16.53 -23.18 -26.22
C GLN A 63 15.61 -24.07 -27.06
N ALA A 64 15.98 -25.32 -27.30
CA ALA A 64 15.10 -26.30 -27.94
C ALA A 64 13.81 -26.54 -27.14
N ALA A 65 13.91 -26.66 -25.81
CA ALA A 65 12.75 -26.81 -24.93
C ALA A 65 11.81 -25.59 -25.01
N LEU A 66 12.36 -24.36 -24.98
CA LEU A 66 11.60 -23.12 -25.16
C LEU A 66 10.95 -23.04 -26.56
N ASN A 67 11.64 -23.52 -27.58
CA ASN A 67 11.13 -23.55 -28.95
C ASN A 67 9.94 -24.52 -29.09
N SER A 68 9.95 -25.67 -28.41
CA SER A 68 8.85 -26.65 -28.45
C SER A 68 7.69 -26.32 -27.51
N ALA A 69 7.95 -25.68 -26.37
CA ALA A 69 6.94 -25.43 -25.33
C ALA A 69 5.71 -24.66 -25.84
N GLN A 70 4.54 -25.07 -25.37
CA GLN A 70 3.25 -24.42 -25.60
C GLN A 70 2.69 -23.84 -24.29
N PRO A 71 1.79 -22.85 -24.35
CA PRO A 71 1.12 -22.36 -23.15
C PRO A 71 0.42 -23.51 -22.40
N GLY A 72 0.75 -23.66 -21.12
CA GLY A 72 0.32 -24.74 -20.24
C GLY A 72 1.45 -25.71 -19.88
N ASP A 73 2.54 -25.76 -20.66
CA ASP A 73 3.65 -26.68 -20.44
C ASP A 73 4.56 -26.27 -19.27
N ALA A 74 5.33 -27.23 -18.77
CA ALA A 74 6.39 -27.04 -17.80
C ALA A 74 7.71 -27.57 -18.36
N ILE A 75 8.76 -26.75 -18.31
CA ILE A 75 10.13 -27.14 -18.65
C ILE A 75 10.85 -27.48 -17.35
N GLU A 76 11.10 -28.76 -17.09
CA GLU A 76 11.76 -29.19 -15.86
C GLU A 76 13.28 -29.20 -16.03
N LEU A 77 13.96 -28.25 -15.39
CA LEU A 77 15.42 -28.18 -15.39
C LEU A 77 16.02 -29.14 -14.37
N GLN A 78 17.08 -29.84 -14.75
CA GLN A 78 17.81 -30.69 -13.79
C GLN A 78 18.32 -29.87 -12.60
N ALA A 79 18.01 -30.33 -11.39
CA ALA A 79 18.48 -29.70 -10.16
C ALA A 79 20.00 -29.60 -10.11
N GLY A 80 20.51 -28.43 -9.72
CA GLY A 80 21.94 -28.14 -9.60
C GLY A 80 22.67 -27.92 -10.93
N ALA A 81 22.01 -28.02 -12.08
CA ALA A 81 22.60 -27.68 -13.36
C ALA A 81 22.68 -26.15 -13.55
N THR A 82 23.65 -25.70 -14.34
CA THR A 82 23.76 -24.29 -14.75
C THR A 82 23.52 -24.19 -16.25
N PHE A 83 22.51 -23.42 -16.65
CA PHE A 83 22.22 -23.11 -18.04
C PHE A 83 22.66 -21.68 -18.33
N THR A 84 23.75 -21.52 -19.10
CA THR A 84 24.34 -20.21 -19.40
C THR A 84 24.16 -19.86 -20.86
N GLY A 85 23.61 -18.67 -21.12
CA GLY A 85 23.41 -18.15 -22.47
C GLY A 85 22.27 -17.16 -22.53
N ASN A 86 22.03 -16.63 -23.73
CA ASN A 86 20.84 -15.83 -24.02
C ASN A 86 19.71 -16.76 -24.42
N PHE A 87 18.69 -16.88 -23.57
CA PHE A 87 17.49 -17.67 -23.86
C PHE A 87 16.37 -16.74 -24.30
N THR A 88 15.74 -17.07 -25.43
CA THR A 88 14.61 -16.31 -25.94
C THR A 88 13.39 -17.22 -25.99
N LEU A 89 12.28 -16.77 -25.39
CA LEU A 89 10.99 -17.41 -25.60
C LEU A 89 10.35 -16.77 -26.86
N PRO A 90 10.27 -17.48 -27.99
CA PRO A 90 9.59 -16.95 -29.17
C PRO A 90 8.10 -16.75 -28.87
N ASN A 91 7.45 -15.84 -29.60
CA ASN A 91 6.02 -15.59 -29.44
C ASN A 91 5.21 -16.88 -29.60
N LYS A 92 4.42 -17.23 -28.58
CA LYS A 92 3.52 -18.39 -28.59
C LYS A 92 2.08 -17.92 -28.73
N ALA A 93 1.29 -18.64 -29.53
CA ALA A 93 -0.14 -18.38 -29.64
C ALA A 93 -0.86 -18.86 -28.37
N GLY A 94 -1.78 -18.06 -27.84
CA GLY A 94 -2.55 -18.36 -26.63
C GLY A 94 -2.23 -17.43 -25.46
N SER A 95 -2.98 -17.57 -24.37
CA SER A 95 -2.91 -16.68 -23.20
C SER A 95 -2.51 -17.42 -21.90
N GLY A 96 -1.89 -18.59 -22.02
CA GLY A 96 -1.47 -19.42 -20.89
C GLY A 96 -0.01 -19.19 -20.48
N TRP A 97 0.37 -19.76 -19.34
CA TRP A 97 1.72 -19.70 -18.78
C TRP A 97 2.59 -20.86 -19.27
N ILE A 98 3.90 -20.63 -19.39
CA ILE A 98 4.90 -21.69 -19.50
C ILE A 98 5.71 -21.67 -18.20
N HIS A 99 5.74 -22.79 -17.48
CA HIS A 99 6.49 -22.93 -16.25
C HIS A 99 7.91 -23.42 -16.57
N ILE A 100 8.90 -23.00 -15.78
CA ILE A 100 10.32 -23.39 -15.90
C ILE A 100 10.88 -23.61 -14.49
#